data_AF-A0A7R9QXA1-F1
#
_entry.id   AF-A0A7R9QXA1-F1
#
_cell.length_a   1.000
_cell.length_b   1.000
_cell.length_c   1.000
_cell.angle_alpha   90.00
_cell.angle_beta   90.00
_cell.angle_gamma   90.00
#
_symmetry.space_group_name_H-M   'P 1'
#
loop_
_entity.id
_entity.type
_entity.pdbx_description
1 polymer ?
#
loop_
_entity_poly.entity_id
_entity_poly.type
_entity_poly.pdbx_seq_one_letter_code
_entity_poly.pdbx_strand_id
1 'polypeptide(L)'
;MILLILTAPTVDITAVDLKVEYLRNPLAVDIPQPRLQWTLRATDPTKHDLSQKAYQILVATDRQSLDTNIGNLWDSKKVVSDRTTHIKYAGTPLKSGQRAYWKVNVWDQNDHVQLGTREPVNYWDKGVDINDWTAQWVGAPKGTQQKALQNLSDIDSKIVGDSQLSPGWSDYNKTFQYQAYDVTQLLQTKNAISVLLGTGWFSSYVGIFHRYKQYGPDQNLLFELHIQYENNKTEIVKSDNTWK
;
A
#
# COMPACT_ATOMS: atom_id res chain seq x y z
N MET A 1 15.39 -9.98 50.73
CA MET A 1 15.10 -9.49 49.37
C MET A 1 15.34 -10.66 48.42
N ILE A 2 14.30 -11.17 47.75
CA ILE A 2 14.41 -12.31 46.82
C ILE A 2 14.22 -11.73 45.42
N LEU A 3 15.22 -11.92 44.55
CA LEU A 3 15.13 -11.65 43.12
C LEU A 3 14.78 -12.96 42.42
N LEU A 4 13.61 -13.02 41.78
CA LEU A 4 13.23 -14.12 40.90
C LEU A 4 13.55 -13.71 39.46
N ILE A 5 14.45 -14.44 38.81
CA ILE A 5 14.72 -14.31 37.38
C ILE A 5 13.92 -15.39 36.67
N LEU A 6 12.81 -15.00 36.02
CA LEU A 6 12.10 -15.86 35.08
C LEU A 6 12.73 -15.67 33.70
N THR A 7 13.47 -16.68 33.22
CA THR A 7 13.81 -16.76 31.80
C THR A 7 12.54 -17.14 31.04
N ALA A 8 12.01 -16.23 30.24
CA ALA A 8 10.91 -16.56 29.33
C ALA A 8 11.36 -17.72 28.41
N PRO A 9 10.47 -18.67 28.09
CA PRO A 9 10.80 -19.74 27.16
C PRO A 9 11.26 -19.15 25.82
N THR A 10 12.37 -19.67 25.30
CA THR A 10 12.92 -19.27 24.01
C THR A 10 12.02 -19.79 22.89
N VAL A 11 11.46 -18.89 22.10
CA VAL A 11 10.68 -19.25 20.90
C VAL A 11 11.62 -19.66 19.79
N ASP A 12 11.30 -20.75 19.09
CA ASP A 12 12.18 -21.31 18.05
C ASP A 12 11.98 -20.68 16.67
N ILE A 13 10.81 -20.08 16.42
CA ILE A 13 10.48 -19.42 15.16
C ILE A 13 10.02 -17.98 15.39
N THR A 14 10.27 -17.12 14.40
CA THR A 14 9.69 -15.77 14.33
C THR A 14 9.08 -15.55 12.96
N ALA A 15 7.96 -14.82 12.92
CA ALA A 15 7.41 -14.33 11.66
C ALA A 15 8.24 -13.13 11.15
N VAL A 16 8.55 -13.15 9.86
CA VAL A 16 9.30 -12.10 9.12
C VAL A 16 8.68 -11.93 7.72
N ASP A 17 9.11 -10.90 6.97
CA ASP A 17 8.68 -10.67 5.58
C ASP A 17 7.14 -10.68 5.43
N LEU A 18 6.47 -9.91 6.28
CA LEU A 18 5.02 -9.78 6.27
C LEU A 18 4.57 -9.07 4.99
N LYS A 19 3.57 -9.66 4.34
CA LYS A 19 3.04 -9.15 3.07
C LYS A 19 1.52 -9.19 3.06
N VAL A 20 0.96 -8.23 2.36
CA VAL A 20 -0.45 -8.15 2.01
C VAL A 20 -0.52 -8.23 0.50
N GLU A 21 -1.31 -9.16 -0.05
CA GLU A 21 -1.44 -9.33 -1.50
C GLU A 21 -0.06 -9.46 -2.21
N TYR A 22 0.84 -10.23 -1.58
CA TYR A 22 2.22 -10.49 -2.02
C TYR A 22 3.17 -9.29 -1.99
N LEU A 23 2.72 -8.13 -1.53
CA LEU A 23 3.49 -6.89 -1.45
C LEU A 23 3.82 -6.54 0.00
N ARG A 24 4.98 -5.91 0.21
CA ARG A 24 5.33 -5.31 1.51
C ARG A 24 4.68 -3.93 1.58
N ASN A 25 3.94 -3.68 2.66
CA ASN A 25 3.33 -2.37 2.94
C ASN A 25 2.63 -1.72 1.73
N PRO A 26 1.76 -2.45 1.00
CA PRO A 26 1.17 -1.93 -0.23
C PRO A 26 0.22 -0.77 0.05
N LEU A 27 0.20 0.15 -0.90
CA LEU A 27 -0.76 1.24 -0.99
C LEU A 27 -1.86 0.86 -1.99
N ALA A 28 -3.06 1.41 -1.82
CA ALA A 28 -4.18 1.24 -2.75
C ALA A 28 -4.59 -0.22 -3.01
N VAL A 29 -4.77 -1.00 -1.94
CA VAL A 29 -5.31 -2.37 -2.02
C VAL A 29 -6.84 -2.30 -2.11
N ASP A 30 -7.40 -2.61 -3.27
CA ASP A 30 -8.85 -2.62 -3.52
C ASP A 30 -9.51 -3.99 -3.32
N ILE A 31 -8.74 -4.99 -2.89
CA ILE A 31 -9.29 -6.31 -2.55
C ILE A 31 -9.99 -6.20 -1.19
N PRO A 32 -11.32 -6.43 -1.09
CA PRO A 32 -12.07 -6.19 0.16
C PRO A 32 -11.60 -7.05 1.34
N GLN A 33 -11.11 -8.26 1.05
CA GLN A 33 -10.56 -9.20 2.02
C GLN A 33 -9.14 -9.57 1.60
N PRO A 34 -8.16 -8.67 1.79
CA PRO A 34 -6.82 -8.91 1.31
C PRO A 34 -6.18 -10.11 2.00
N ARG A 35 -5.30 -10.80 1.28
CA ARG A 35 -4.56 -11.98 1.71
C ARG A 35 -3.29 -11.56 2.44
N LEU A 36 -3.20 -11.99 3.69
CA LEU A 36 -2.06 -11.79 4.56
C LEU A 36 -1.15 -13.01 4.48
N GLN A 37 0.16 -12.77 4.57
CA GLN A 37 1.16 -13.83 4.65
C GLN A 37 2.41 -13.39 5.40
N TRP A 38 3.16 -14.36 5.91
CA TRP A 38 4.46 -14.17 6.54
C TRP A 38 5.38 -15.36 6.25
N THR A 39 6.67 -15.14 6.40
CA THR A 39 7.70 -16.19 6.35
C THR A 39 8.13 -16.54 7.77
N LEU A 40 8.40 -17.82 8.04
CA LEU A 40 8.97 -18.26 9.31
C LEU A 40 10.49 -18.27 9.22
N ARG A 41 11.15 -17.76 10.26
CA ARG A 41 12.61 -17.82 10.41
C ARG A 41 12.96 -18.46 11.75
N ALA A 42 13.88 -19.42 11.73
CA ALA A 42 14.44 -19.99 12.94
C ALA A 42 15.17 -18.89 13.76
N THR A 43 14.96 -18.86 15.07
CA THR A 43 15.69 -17.95 15.97
C THR A 43 17.12 -18.41 16.21
N ASP A 44 17.34 -19.73 16.14
CA ASP A 44 18.65 -20.38 16.11
C ASP A 44 18.81 -21.13 14.78
N PRO A 45 19.77 -20.74 13.91
CA PRO A 45 19.94 -21.35 12.60
C PRO A 45 20.44 -22.80 12.64
N THR A 46 20.86 -23.31 13.80
CA THR A 46 21.29 -24.70 13.99
C THR A 46 20.12 -25.64 14.29
N LYS A 47 18.94 -25.11 14.63
CA LYS A 47 17.76 -25.92 14.89
C LYS A 47 17.07 -26.32 13.59
N HIS A 48 16.52 -27.53 13.60
CA HIS A 48 15.79 -28.13 12.48
C HIS A 48 14.41 -28.63 12.96
N ASP A 49 13.58 -29.08 12.01
CA ASP A 49 12.23 -29.60 12.26
C ASP A 49 11.32 -28.63 13.02
N LEU A 50 11.55 -27.33 12.80
CA LEU A 50 10.77 -26.25 13.39
C LEU A 50 9.48 -26.04 12.61
N SER A 51 8.37 -25.80 13.31
CA SER A 51 7.08 -25.58 12.67
C SER A 51 6.20 -24.61 13.46
N GLN A 52 5.33 -23.91 12.75
CA GLN A 52 4.25 -23.14 13.37
C GLN A 52 3.11 -24.09 13.75
N LYS A 53 2.66 -24.00 14.99
CA LYS A 53 1.48 -24.72 15.49
C LYS A 53 0.21 -23.88 15.43
N ALA A 54 0.34 -22.57 15.65
CA ALA A 54 -0.78 -21.64 15.63
C ALA A 54 -0.33 -20.22 15.28
N TYR A 55 -1.29 -19.38 14.93
CA TYR A 55 -1.09 -17.95 14.74
C TYR A 55 -2.24 -17.12 15.35
N GLN A 56 -2.00 -15.82 15.51
CA GLN A 56 -3.01 -14.81 15.78
C GLN A 56 -2.65 -13.55 15.00
N ILE A 57 -3.59 -13.04 14.23
CA ILE A 57 -3.44 -11.79 13.49
C ILE A 57 -4.21 -10.70 14.22
N LEU A 58 -3.54 -9.58 14.43
CA LEU A 58 -4.12 -8.36 14.96
C LEU A 58 -4.01 -7.26 13.91
N VAL A 59 -5.12 -6.58 13.64
CA VAL A 59 -5.20 -5.45 12.71
C VAL A 59 -5.81 -4.26 13.44
N ALA A 60 -5.20 -3.09 13.30
CA ALA A 60 -5.68 -1.88 13.95
C ALA A 60 -5.53 -0.63 13.09
N THR A 61 -6.26 0.42 13.46
CA THR A 61 -6.19 1.76 12.84
C THR A 61 -4.91 2.52 13.16
N ASP A 62 -4.21 2.13 14.22
CA ASP A 62 -3.02 2.79 14.73
C ASP A 62 -2.04 1.78 15.34
N ARG A 63 -0.77 2.18 15.42
CA ARG A 63 0.31 1.35 15.94
C ARG A 63 0.20 1.11 17.45
N GLN A 64 -0.28 2.11 18.19
CA GLN A 64 -0.37 2.09 19.66
C GLN A 64 -1.30 0.98 20.16
N SER A 65 -2.42 0.77 19.47
CA SER A 65 -3.33 -0.35 19.70
C SER A 65 -2.60 -1.68 19.51
N LEU A 66 -1.82 -1.83 18.44
CA LEU A 66 -1.05 -3.06 18.23
C LEU A 66 0.03 -3.26 19.29
N ASP A 67 0.72 -2.21 19.74
CA ASP A 67 1.73 -2.30 20.81
C ASP A 67 1.14 -2.83 22.12
N THR A 68 -0.15 -2.59 22.36
CA THR A 68 -0.92 -3.11 23.50
C THR A 68 -1.69 -4.40 23.20
N ASN A 69 -1.39 -5.08 22.07
CA ASN A 69 -2.06 -6.30 21.59
C ASN A 69 -3.57 -6.14 21.33
N ILE A 70 -4.01 -4.94 20.94
CA ILE A 70 -5.38 -4.65 20.58
C ILE A 70 -5.49 -4.54 19.06
N GLY A 71 -6.28 -5.44 18.46
CA GLY A 71 -6.66 -5.40 17.05
C GLY A 71 -8.06 -4.81 16.88
N ASN A 72 -8.19 -3.48 16.92
CA ASN A 72 -9.51 -2.82 16.89
C ASN A 72 -10.25 -2.95 15.55
N LEU A 73 -9.55 -3.30 14.46
CA LEU A 73 -10.15 -3.65 13.17
C LEU A 73 -10.40 -5.16 13.06
N TRP A 74 -9.45 -5.96 13.56
CA TRP A 74 -9.55 -7.42 13.58
C TRP A 74 -8.65 -8.05 14.63
N ASP A 75 -9.17 -9.09 15.29
CA ASP A 75 -8.41 -10.05 16.07
C ASP A 75 -8.87 -11.44 15.65
N SER A 76 -7.99 -12.21 14.98
CA SER A 76 -8.32 -13.56 14.53
C SER A 76 -8.50 -14.55 15.68
N LYS A 77 -8.15 -14.17 16.91
CA LYS A 77 -7.87 -15.06 18.04
C LYS A 77 -6.76 -16.06 17.69
N LYS A 78 -6.43 -16.95 18.62
CA LYS A 78 -5.47 -18.04 18.36
C LYS A 78 -6.13 -19.04 17.41
N VAL A 79 -5.57 -19.17 16.21
CA VAL A 79 -5.98 -20.14 15.20
C VAL A 79 -4.96 -21.27 15.17
N VAL A 80 -5.39 -22.50 15.50
CA VAL A 80 -4.54 -23.70 15.41
C VAL A 80 -4.37 -24.07 13.95
N SER A 81 -3.22 -23.72 13.38
CA SER A 81 -2.87 -23.96 11.98
C SER A 81 -1.39 -23.64 11.74
N ASP A 82 -0.77 -24.43 10.88
CA ASP A 82 0.57 -24.24 10.33
C ASP A 82 0.59 -23.30 9.10
N ARG A 83 -0.57 -22.85 8.63
CA ARG A 83 -0.68 -22.00 7.43
C ARG A 83 -0.07 -20.62 7.70
N THR A 84 0.75 -20.17 6.75
CA THR A 84 1.42 -18.85 6.79
C THR A 84 1.12 -17.96 5.59
N THR A 85 0.35 -18.47 4.62
CA THR A 85 0.05 -17.78 3.37
C THR A 85 -1.45 -17.77 3.08
N HIS A 86 -1.88 -16.77 2.30
CA HIS A 86 -3.26 -16.62 1.83
C HIS A 86 -4.30 -16.60 2.96
N ILE A 87 -3.95 -16.01 4.12
CA ILE A 87 -4.91 -15.81 5.20
C ILE A 87 -5.76 -14.60 4.85
N LYS A 88 -7.05 -14.81 4.53
CA LYS A 88 -7.94 -13.71 4.19
C LYS A 88 -8.23 -12.86 5.43
N TYR A 89 -8.06 -11.56 5.30
CA TYR A 89 -8.56 -10.60 6.27
C TYR A 89 -10.08 -10.80 6.48
N ALA A 90 -10.47 -11.00 7.74
CA ALA A 90 -11.86 -11.26 8.13
C ALA A 90 -12.38 -10.24 9.16
N GLY A 91 -11.75 -9.07 9.22
CA GLY A 91 -12.12 -7.99 10.12
C GLY A 91 -13.11 -7.01 9.53
N THR A 92 -13.20 -5.86 10.19
CA THR A 92 -14.04 -4.74 9.75
C THR A 92 -13.57 -4.21 8.40
N PRO A 93 -14.46 -4.04 7.39
CA PRO A 93 -14.07 -3.42 6.12
C PRO A 93 -13.44 -2.05 6.32
N LEU A 94 -12.34 -1.79 5.60
CA LEU A 94 -11.67 -0.49 5.67
C LEU A 94 -12.47 0.56 4.92
N LYS A 95 -12.42 1.80 5.42
CA LYS A 95 -12.92 2.97 4.71
C LYS A 95 -11.98 3.30 3.55
N SER A 96 -12.52 3.95 2.52
CA SER A 96 -11.77 4.50 1.40
C SER A 96 -10.53 5.28 1.84
N GLY A 97 -9.37 4.96 1.25
CA GLY A 97 -8.08 5.58 1.62
C GLY A 97 -7.55 5.25 3.02
N GLN A 98 -8.22 4.40 3.80
CA GLN A 98 -7.83 4.12 5.19
C GLN A 98 -6.62 3.18 5.24
N ARG A 99 -5.62 3.55 6.05
CA ARG A 99 -4.52 2.68 6.46
C ARG A 99 -4.95 1.70 7.56
N ALA A 100 -4.56 0.44 7.42
CA ALA A 100 -4.62 -0.55 8.47
C ALA A 100 -3.20 -1.04 8.80
N TYR A 101 -2.86 -1.00 10.08
CA TYR A 101 -1.64 -1.61 10.61
C TYR A 101 -1.94 -3.04 11.03
N TRP A 102 -0.95 -3.93 10.92
CA TRP A 102 -1.13 -5.29 11.40
C TRP A 102 0.14 -5.93 11.93
N LYS A 103 -0.06 -6.98 12.72
CA LYS A 103 1.00 -7.87 13.17
C LYS A 103 0.47 -9.30 13.29
N VAL A 104 1.40 -10.25 13.36
CA VAL A 104 1.11 -11.66 13.64
C VAL A 104 1.88 -12.11 14.88
N ASN A 105 1.19 -12.82 15.76
CA ASN A 105 1.80 -13.64 16.82
C ASN A 105 1.82 -15.08 16.32
N VAL A 106 2.93 -15.79 16.54
CA VAL A 106 3.08 -17.19 16.12
C VAL A 106 3.45 -18.07 17.32
N TRP A 107 2.87 -19.26 17.35
CA TRP A 107 3.23 -20.32 18.30
C TRP A 107 4.07 -21.36 17.58
N ASP A 108 5.18 -21.73 18.18
CA ASP A 108 6.04 -22.82 17.69
C ASP A 108 5.49 -24.20 18.08
N GLN A 109 6.20 -25.26 17.68
CA GLN A 109 5.84 -26.65 17.96
C GLN A 109 5.75 -26.99 19.46
N ASN A 110 6.39 -26.19 20.31
CA ASN A 110 6.45 -26.35 21.76
C ASN A 110 5.45 -25.44 22.51
N ASP A 111 4.50 -24.82 21.79
CA ASP A 111 3.55 -23.82 22.31
C ASP A 111 4.20 -22.54 22.86
N HIS A 112 5.49 -22.29 22.58
CA HIS A 112 6.10 -20.99 22.89
C HIS A 112 5.64 -19.95 21.86
N VAL A 113 5.39 -18.72 22.32
CA VAL A 113 4.79 -17.65 21.49
C VAL A 113 5.75 -16.50 21.26
N GLN A 114 5.92 -16.13 19.99
CA GLN A 114 6.49 -14.85 19.60
C GLN A 114 5.36 -13.82 19.50
N LEU A 115 5.34 -12.87 20.44
CA LEU A 115 4.38 -11.75 20.45
C LEU A 115 4.90 -10.60 19.58
N GLY A 116 4.19 -10.29 18.50
CA GLY A 116 4.44 -9.16 17.62
C GLY A 116 5.77 -9.23 16.87
N THR A 117 5.73 -9.04 15.54
CA THR A 117 6.93 -9.10 14.71
C THR A 117 7.90 -7.97 15.08
N ARG A 118 9.22 -8.27 15.12
CA ARG A 118 10.28 -7.27 15.39
C ARG A 118 10.60 -6.38 14.17
N GLU A 119 9.96 -6.63 13.03
CA GLU A 119 10.10 -5.84 11.79
C GLU A 119 9.48 -4.43 11.96
N PRO A 120 10.03 -3.38 11.32
CA PRO A 120 9.41 -2.06 11.33
C PRO A 120 8.04 -2.14 10.66
N VAL A 121 7.04 -1.68 11.40
CA VAL A 121 5.60 -1.57 11.09
C VAL A 121 5.12 -2.11 9.75
N ASN A 122 4.19 -3.07 9.85
CA ASN A 122 3.46 -3.62 8.72
C ASN A 122 2.10 -2.95 8.57
N TYR A 123 1.75 -2.58 7.36
CA TYR A 123 0.48 -1.95 7.05
C TYR A 123 0.00 -2.31 5.64
N TRP A 124 -1.21 -1.91 5.32
CA TRP A 124 -1.64 -1.67 3.95
C TRP A 124 -2.66 -0.53 3.95
N ASP A 125 -2.79 0.14 2.80
CA ASP A 125 -3.81 1.16 2.63
C ASP A 125 -4.90 0.62 1.72
N LYS A 126 -6.16 0.78 2.10
CA LYS A 126 -7.26 0.58 1.16
C LYS A 126 -7.16 1.65 0.07
N GLY A 127 -7.48 1.28 -1.16
CA GLY A 127 -7.64 2.27 -2.21
C GLY A 127 -8.82 3.22 -2.03
N VAL A 128 -8.83 4.25 -2.86
CA VAL A 128 -9.86 5.28 -2.91
C VAL A 128 -11.00 4.77 -3.78
N ASP A 129 -12.17 4.57 -3.17
CA ASP A 129 -13.37 4.16 -3.87
C ASP A 129 -13.75 5.20 -4.92
N ILE A 130 -14.31 4.73 -6.04
CA ILE A 130 -14.64 5.57 -7.20
C ILE A 130 -15.50 6.80 -6.86
N ASN A 131 -16.39 6.67 -5.87
CA ASN A 131 -17.30 7.74 -5.45
C ASN A 131 -16.67 8.74 -4.47
N ASP A 132 -15.49 8.44 -3.93
CA ASP A 132 -14.80 9.27 -2.96
C ASP A 132 -13.70 10.14 -3.59
N TRP A 133 -13.42 9.95 -4.88
CA TRP A 133 -12.60 10.89 -5.65
C TRP A 133 -13.29 12.25 -5.73
N THR A 134 -12.56 13.30 -5.37
CA THR A 134 -13.03 14.69 -5.40
C THR A 134 -12.37 15.52 -6.52
N ALA A 135 -11.34 14.97 -7.15
CA ALA A 135 -10.66 15.50 -8.33
C ALA A 135 -11.56 15.50 -9.58
N GLN A 136 -11.16 16.32 -10.54
CA GLN A 136 -11.76 16.38 -11.86
C GLN A 136 -10.77 15.85 -12.90
N TRP A 137 -11.30 15.21 -13.94
CA TRP A 137 -10.51 14.89 -15.12
C TRP A 137 -10.10 16.17 -15.83
N VAL A 138 -8.79 16.38 -16.01
CA VAL A 138 -8.24 17.55 -16.71
C VAL A 138 -7.35 17.12 -17.86
N GLY A 139 -7.52 17.75 -19.02
CA GLY A 139 -6.71 17.50 -20.21
C GLY A 139 -5.66 18.57 -20.44
N ALA A 140 -4.53 18.20 -21.05
CA ALA A 140 -3.54 19.18 -21.46
C ALA A 140 -4.09 20.08 -22.59
N PRO A 141 -3.89 21.41 -22.54
CA PRO A 141 -4.27 22.29 -23.64
C PRO A 141 -3.56 21.87 -24.93
N LYS A 142 -4.29 21.86 -26.06
CA LYS A 142 -3.70 21.46 -27.35
C LYS A 142 -2.54 22.39 -27.72
N GLY A 143 -1.42 21.82 -28.15
CA GLY A 143 -0.25 22.56 -28.64
C GLY A 143 0.77 23.02 -27.58
N THR A 144 0.65 22.62 -26.32
CA THR A 144 1.57 23.05 -25.24
C THR A 144 2.74 22.11 -24.97
N GLN A 145 2.83 20.98 -25.69
CA GLN A 145 3.76 19.88 -25.41
C GLN A 145 5.23 20.33 -25.35
N GLN A 146 5.68 21.15 -26.31
CA GLN A 146 7.07 21.61 -26.37
C GLN A 146 7.41 22.58 -25.24
N LYS A 147 6.44 23.42 -24.83
CA LYS A 147 6.59 24.38 -23.73
C LYS A 147 6.60 23.69 -22.37
N ALA A 148 5.81 22.63 -22.20
CA ALA A 148 5.77 21.82 -20.98
C ALA A 148 7.13 21.13 -20.70
N LEU A 149 7.77 20.59 -21.75
CA LEU A 149 9.08 19.94 -21.62
C LEU A 149 10.20 20.93 -21.25
N GLN A 150 10.17 22.16 -21.76
CA GLN A 150 11.11 23.21 -21.38
C GLN A 150 10.92 23.66 -19.93
N ASN A 151 9.68 23.85 -19.48
CA ASN A 151 9.41 24.24 -18.08
C ASN A 151 9.88 23.18 -17.08
N LEU A 152 9.85 21.89 -17.43
CA LEU A 152 10.31 20.81 -16.57
C LEU A 152 11.84 20.79 -16.41
N SER A 153 12.61 21.23 -17.41
CA SER A 153 14.07 21.34 -17.28
C SER A 153 14.51 22.46 -16.35
N ASP A 154 13.63 23.43 -16.08
CA ASP A 154 13.91 24.58 -15.21
C ASP A 154 13.56 24.30 -13.72
N ILE A 155 12.97 23.14 -13.42
CA ILE A 155 12.56 22.74 -12.07
C ILE A 155 13.49 21.63 -11.56
N ASP A 156 14.08 21.81 -10.37
CA ASP A 156 14.76 20.74 -9.64
C ASP A 156 13.74 19.67 -9.23
N SER A 157 13.53 18.69 -10.12
CA SER A 157 12.42 17.75 -10.08
C SER A 157 12.87 16.41 -9.50
N LYS A 158 12.12 15.92 -8.52
CA LYS A 158 12.23 14.51 -8.06
C LYS A 158 11.11 13.70 -8.69
N ILE A 159 11.46 12.63 -9.39
CA ILE A 159 10.49 11.70 -9.97
C ILE A 159 9.82 10.88 -8.85
N VAL A 160 8.50 10.76 -8.92
CA VAL A 160 7.69 9.96 -7.99
C VAL A 160 7.58 8.53 -8.52
N GLY A 161 8.05 7.56 -7.74
CA GLY A 161 8.03 6.14 -8.10
C GLY A 161 9.05 5.77 -9.18
N ASP A 162 9.05 4.49 -9.56
CA ASP A 162 9.93 3.89 -10.59
C ASP A 162 9.13 3.27 -11.75
N SER A 163 7.80 3.35 -11.71
CA SER A 163 6.91 2.76 -12.70
C SER A 163 7.03 3.42 -14.06
N GLN A 164 7.11 2.61 -15.11
CA GLN A 164 7.16 3.03 -16.50
C GLN A 164 5.84 2.74 -17.19
N LEU A 165 5.40 3.64 -18.08
CA LEU A 165 4.17 3.48 -18.87
C LEU A 165 2.88 3.30 -18.03
N SER A 166 2.86 3.88 -16.82
CA SER A 166 1.67 3.98 -15.98
C SER A 166 0.52 4.71 -16.70
N PRO A 167 -0.76 4.30 -16.52
CA PRO A 167 -1.25 3.25 -15.63
C PRO A 167 -1.25 1.83 -16.24
N GLY A 168 -0.56 1.63 -17.38
CA GLY A 168 -0.62 0.38 -18.14
C GLY A 168 -1.84 0.30 -19.05
N TRP A 169 -2.08 -0.90 -19.58
CA TRP A 169 -3.14 -1.16 -20.56
C TRP A 169 -4.30 -1.97 -19.95
N SER A 170 -5.51 -1.43 -20.07
CA SER A 170 -6.78 -2.11 -19.77
C SER A 170 -7.84 -1.74 -20.81
N ASP A 171 -9.01 -2.38 -20.76
CA ASP A 171 -10.19 -1.90 -21.48
C ASP A 171 -10.74 -0.68 -20.75
N TYR A 172 -10.27 0.50 -21.15
CA TYR A 172 -10.57 1.77 -20.46
C TYR A 172 -12.06 2.12 -20.45
N ASN A 173 -12.90 1.49 -21.28
CA ASN A 173 -14.37 1.67 -21.20
C ASN A 173 -15.00 0.91 -20.02
N LYS A 174 -14.24 0.04 -19.35
CA LYS A 174 -14.70 -0.81 -18.25
C LYS A 174 -13.89 -0.64 -16.98
N THR A 175 -12.58 -0.45 -17.10
CA THR A 175 -11.69 -0.40 -15.95
C THR A 175 -10.58 0.60 -16.21
N PHE A 176 -10.35 1.47 -15.23
CA PHE A 176 -9.16 2.30 -15.14
C PHE A 176 -8.37 1.89 -13.91
N GLN A 177 -7.07 1.65 -14.08
CA GLN A 177 -6.16 1.45 -12.96
C GLN A 177 -5.58 2.80 -12.55
N TYR A 178 -5.44 3.03 -11.26
CA TYR A 178 -4.71 4.18 -10.72
C TYR A 178 -3.52 3.70 -9.89
N GLN A 179 -2.57 4.59 -9.61
CA GLN A 179 -1.36 4.30 -8.86
C GLN A 179 -1.34 5.12 -7.59
N ALA A 180 -0.78 4.55 -6.52
CA ALA A 180 -0.55 5.24 -5.26
C ALA A 180 0.94 5.17 -4.90
N TYR A 181 1.47 6.29 -4.44
CA TYR A 181 2.87 6.43 -4.07
C TYR A 181 2.97 7.15 -2.72
N ASP A 182 3.87 6.69 -1.85
CA ASP A 182 4.23 7.43 -0.64
C ASP A 182 5.22 8.54 -1.02
N VAL A 183 4.76 9.78 -0.95
CA VAL A 183 5.55 10.98 -1.27
C VAL A 183 5.95 11.77 -0.02
N THR A 184 5.76 11.22 1.18
CA THR A 184 5.98 11.91 2.46
C THR A 184 7.37 12.55 2.54
N GLN A 185 8.40 11.81 2.09
CA GLN A 185 9.81 12.25 2.13
C GLN A 185 10.17 13.27 1.04
N LEU A 186 9.26 13.54 0.10
CA LEU A 186 9.46 14.51 -0.99
C LEU A 186 8.86 15.88 -0.66
N LEU A 187 7.92 15.95 0.29
CA LEU A 187 7.22 17.17 0.64
C LEU A 187 8.15 18.20 1.30
N GLN A 188 8.00 19.45 0.88
CA GLN A 188 8.67 20.62 1.42
C GLN A 188 7.65 21.68 1.88
N THR A 189 8.12 22.84 2.34
CA THR A 189 7.23 23.97 2.71
C THR A 189 6.58 24.62 1.49
N LYS A 190 7.21 24.54 0.33
CA LYS A 190 6.67 24.96 -0.98
C LYS A 190 6.89 23.83 -1.98
N ASN A 191 5.83 23.42 -2.66
CA ASN A 191 5.88 22.30 -3.58
C ASN A 191 5.30 22.72 -4.94
N ALA A 192 5.82 22.12 -5.99
CA ALA A 192 5.22 22.09 -7.31
C ALA A 192 5.04 20.62 -7.71
N ILE A 193 3.91 20.31 -8.36
CA ILE A 193 3.62 18.98 -8.87
C ILE A 193 3.40 19.13 -10.37
N SER A 194 4.09 18.30 -11.14
CA SER A 194 3.96 18.26 -12.58
C SER A 194 3.75 16.82 -13.03
N VAL A 195 2.85 16.61 -14.00
CA VAL A 195 2.56 15.30 -14.55
C VAL A 195 2.71 15.36 -16.07
N LEU A 196 3.49 14.45 -16.63
CA LEU A 196 3.61 14.28 -18.07
C LEU A 196 2.60 13.24 -18.57
N LEU A 197 1.76 13.65 -19.53
CA LEU A 197 0.79 12.76 -20.16
C LEU A 197 1.31 12.27 -21.51
N GLY A 198 1.50 10.95 -21.62
CA GLY A 198 1.75 10.26 -22.87
C GLY A 198 0.46 9.77 -23.52
N THR A 199 0.45 9.62 -24.85
CA THR A 199 -0.71 9.10 -25.59
C THR A 199 -1.02 7.64 -25.27
N GLY A 200 0.01 6.83 -25.01
CA GLY A 200 -0.10 5.42 -24.59
C GLY A 200 -0.99 4.56 -25.50
N TRP A 201 -1.53 3.47 -24.94
CA TRP A 201 -2.54 2.63 -25.62
C TRP A 201 -3.91 3.30 -25.73
N PHE A 202 -4.14 4.40 -24.99
CA PHE A 202 -5.41 5.10 -24.98
C PHE A 202 -5.69 5.78 -26.32
N SER A 203 -4.71 6.52 -26.85
CA SER A 203 -4.91 7.34 -28.04
C SER A 203 -3.91 7.11 -29.20
N SER A 204 -2.88 6.28 -29.02
CA SER A 204 -1.92 5.97 -30.09
C SER A 204 -2.42 4.90 -31.05
N TYR A 205 -1.63 4.59 -32.07
CA TYR A 205 -1.81 3.39 -32.88
C TYR A 205 -1.47 2.14 -32.07
N VAL A 206 -2.38 1.17 -32.02
CA VAL A 206 -2.17 -0.09 -31.31
C VAL A 206 -2.27 -1.28 -32.27
N GLY A 207 -1.22 -2.10 -32.28
CA GLY A 207 -1.15 -3.36 -33.01
C GLY A 207 -1.14 -3.23 -34.53
N ILE A 208 -1.13 -4.37 -35.21
CA ILE A 208 -1.06 -4.47 -36.69
C ILE A 208 -2.34 -4.01 -37.40
N PHE A 209 -3.45 -3.85 -36.66
CA PHE A 209 -4.72 -3.38 -37.19
C PHE A 209 -4.88 -1.85 -37.15
N HIS A 210 -3.81 -1.14 -36.76
CA HIS A 210 -3.76 0.33 -36.78
C HIS A 210 -4.94 1.01 -36.08
N ARG A 211 -5.43 0.43 -34.98
CA ARG A 211 -6.49 1.05 -34.18
C ARG A 211 -5.94 2.34 -33.61
N TYR A 212 -6.48 3.46 -34.08
CA TYR A 212 -6.08 4.81 -33.71
C TYR A 212 -7.15 5.46 -32.85
N LYS A 213 -6.75 6.11 -31.75
CA LYS A 213 -7.68 6.79 -30.83
C LYS A 213 -8.84 5.89 -30.36
N GLN A 214 -8.54 4.63 -30.06
CA GLN A 214 -9.56 3.62 -29.73
C GLN A 214 -10.45 4.04 -28.55
N TYR A 215 -9.88 4.74 -27.57
CA TYR A 215 -10.60 5.12 -26.34
C TYR A 215 -10.87 6.62 -26.23
N GLY A 216 -10.15 7.44 -27.00
CA GLY A 216 -10.39 8.87 -27.05
C GLY A 216 -9.25 9.64 -27.72
N PRO A 217 -9.52 10.89 -28.13
CA PRO A 217 -8.52 11.72 -28.81
C PRO A 217 -7.54 12.41 -27.86
N ASP A 218 -7.97 12.70 -26.62
CA ASP A 218 -7.28 13.60 -25.69
C ASP A 218 -6.87 12.85 -24.42
N GLN A 219 -5.67 13.14 -23.90
CA GLN A 219 -5.16 12.55 -22.66
C GLN A 219 -5.67 13.37 -21.48
N ASN A 220 -6.18 12.69 -20.46
CA ASN A 220 -6.67 13.33 -19.25
C ASN A 220 -5.97 12.76 -18.01
N LEU A 221 -5.87 13.60 -17.00
CA LEU A 221 -5.34 13.28 -15.68
C LEU A 221 -6.48 13.31 -14.66
N LEU A 222 -6.53 12.30 -13.80
CA LEU A 222 -7.20 12.36 -12.51
C LEU A 222 -6.13 12.20 -11.44
N PHE A 223 -6.02 13.17 -10.54
CA PHE A 223 -4.94 13.21 -9.55
C PHE A 223 -5.45 13.72 -8.21
N GLU A 224 -5.04 13.05 -7.14
CA GLU A 224 -5.16 13.54 -5.77
C GLU A 224 -3.89 13.25 -4.98
N LEU A 225 -3.44 14.24 -4.21
CA LEU A 225 -2.44 14.12 -3.16
C LEU A 225 -3.15 14.32 -1.82
N HIS A 226 -3.18 13.26 -1.02
CA HIS A 226 -3.76 13.25 0.32
C HIS A 226 -2.64 13.50 1.34
N ILE A 227 -2.76 14.58 2.11
CA ILE A 227 -1.78 14.98 3.13
C ILE A 227 -2.44 14.83 4.50
N GLN A 228 -1.82 14.05 5.38
CA GLN A 228 -2.18 13.99 6.80
C GLN A 228 -1.10 14.68 7.63
N TYR A 229 -1.50 15.70 8.39
CA TYR A 229 -0.61 16.43 9.29
C TYR A 229 -0.55 15.76 10.67
N GLU A 230 0.50 16.07 11.45
CA GLU A 230 0.69 15.53 12.80
C GLU A 230 -0.47 15.84 13.77
N ASN A 231 -1.16 16.96 13.55
CA ASN A 231 -2.35 17.36 14.32
C ASN A 231 -3.65 16.67 13.86
N ASN A 232 -3.55 15.64 13.02
CA ASN A 232 -4.67 14.91 12.38
C ASN A 232 -5.51 15.74 11.40
N LYS A 233 -5.10 16.97 11.05
CA LYS A 233 -5.69 17.69 9.92
C LYS A 233 -5.37 16.93 8.63
N THR A 234 -6.31 16.91 7.69
CA THR A 234 -6.08 16.41 6.34
C THR A 234 -6.24 17.52 5.30
N GLU A 235 -5.51 17.41 4.20
CA GLU A 235 -5.61 18.27 3.03
C GLU A 235 -5.55 17.43 1.76
N ILE A 236 -6.33 17.81 0.75
CA ILE A 236 -6.33 17.16 -0.56
C ILE A 236 -5.97 18.20 -1.62
N VAL A 237 -4.83 18.01 -2.27
CA VAL A 237 -4.46 18.75 -3.49
C VAL A 237 -4.88 17.90 -4.67
N LYS A 238 -5.68 18.44 -5.59
CA LYS A 238 -6.36 17.65 -6.62
C LYS A 238 -6.27 18.27 -8.00
N SER A 239 -6.43 17.45 -9.04
CA SER A 239 -6.60 17.94 -10.40
C SER A 239 -7.95 18.66 -10.57
N ASP A 240 -7.90 19.88 -11.08
CA ASP A 240 -9.05 20.69 -11.47
C ASP A 240 -8.64 21.77 -12.48
N ASN A 241 -9.57 22.63 -12.88
CA ASN A 241 -9.32 23.68 -13.88
C ASN A 241 -8.31 24.77 -13.47
N THR A 242 -7.71 24.69 -12.28
CA THR A 242 -6.64 25.61 -11.86
C THR A 242 -5.24 25.17 -12.31
N TRP A 243 -5.10 23.93 -12.78
CA TRP A 243 -3.86 23.37 -13.32
C TRP A 243 -3.48 24.06 -14.66
N LYS A 244 -2.17 24.09 -14.97
CA LYS A 244 -1.61 24.77 -16.15
C LYS A 244 -0.79 23.84 -17.02
#